data_AF-A0A7H8QJV0-F1
#
_entry.id   AF-A0A7H8QJV0-F1
#
_cell.length_a   1.000
_cell.length_b   1.000
_cell.length_c   1.000
_cell.angle_alpha   90.00
_cell.angle_beta   90.00
_cell.angle_gamma   90.00
#
_symmetry.space_group_name_H-M   'P 1'
#
loop_
_entity.id
_entity.type
_entity.pdbx_description
1 polymer ?
#
loop_
_entity_poly.entity_id
_entity_poly.type
_entity_poly.pdbx_seq_one_letter_code
_entity_poly.pdbx_strand_id
1 'polypeptide(L)'
;MGTTTVIITVRDMPSNPRQIADMAGEICRMIDCRVELQFCSLKLVDPAQQTERNPRKLVNTYQSVRCAFPSQILQDEFLSDIASDIHRTNSKIQHLEIESKQTENRKELGHWKHRLLRLKEKRSSIHNMDSHIGFVAVTSGLPVHNGHHLDWASITLSGLEKPLRSVNMIPNIQERSQTPVPLSNWPGKLEGGAKVCKMGSSGVTEEVVNTVPSYMRFGETEHTIPIAIEWAVIPTMKYKNFSEPGDSGAWVVDRLGNHLVGMVLGRNSCLGVSYVTPIREVIEDIENLTNKTVILS
;
A
#
# COMPACT_ATOMS: atom_id res chain seq x y z
N MET A 1 4.80 21.82 -14.77
CA MET A 1 4.51 20.37 -14.75
C MET A 1 4.25 19.99 -13.31
N GLY A 2 3.05 19.51 -12.98
CA GLY A 2 2.73 19.08 -11.61
C GLY A 2 3.28 17.67 -11.40
N THR A 3 4.25 17.50 -10.52
CA THR A 3 4.70 16.17 -10.09
C THR A 3 3.77 15.71 -8.97
N THR A 4 3.12 14.56 -9.13
CA THR A 4 2.34 13.96 -8.05
C THR A 4 3.23 12.97 -7.31
N THR A 5 3.46 13.24 -6.03
CA THR A 5 4.33 12.42 -5.17
C THR A 5 3.48 11.46 -4.35
N VAL A 6 3.73 10.16 -4.51
CA VAL A 6 3.17 9.12 -3.63
C VAL A 6 4.24 8.69 -2.65
N ILE A 7 3.90 8.68 -1.36
CA ILE A 7 4.79 8.25 -0.28
C ILE A 7 4.44 6.81 0.05
N ILE A 8 5.44 5.92 0.03
CA ILE A 8 5.29 4.51 0.41
C ILE A 8 6.41 4.14 1.37
N THR A 9 6.12 3.39 2.42
CA THR A 9 7.13 2.81 3.32
C THR A 9 7.22 1.32 3.07
N VAL A 10 8.39 0.70 3.29
CA VAL A 10 8.49 -0.75 3.09
C VAL A 10 9.30 -1.44 4.15
N ARG A 11 8.66 -2.33 4.92
CA ARG A 11 9.33 -3.38 5.70
C ARG A 11 8.55 -4.68 5.79
N ASP A 12 9.34 -5.76 5.85
CA ASP A 12 9.07 -7.16 6.18
C ASP A 12 8.09 -7.92 5.28
N MET A 13 8.65 -8.70 4.35
CA MET A 13 7.95 -9.76 3.61
C MET A 13 8.09 -11.09 4.37
N PRO A 14 6.99 -11.82 4.66
CA PRO A 14 7.07 -13.17 5.19
C PRO A 14 7.79 -14.10 4.20
N SER A 15 8.62 -15.02 4.69
CA SER A 15 9.29 -16.02 3.85
C SER A 15 8.37 -17.13 3.35
N ASN A 16 7.09 -17.13 3.75
CA ASN A 16 6.10 -18.16 3.45
C ASN A 16 5.10 -17.73 2.36
N PRO A 17 5.08 -18.37 1.18
CA PRO A 17 4.19 -18.04 0.06
C PRO A 17 2.69 -18.07 0.39
N ARG A 18 2.25 -18.91 1.34
CA ARG A 18 0.83 -18.98 1.74
C ARG A 18 0.41 -17.78 2.59
N GLN A 19 1.30 -17.26 3.43
CA GLN A 19 1.03 -16.05 4.22
C GLN A 19 1.00 -14.80 3.32
N ILE A 20 1.76 -14.82 2.22
CA ILE A 20 1.71 -13.78 1.17
C ILE A 20 0.41 -13.85 0.38
N ALA A 21 -0.14 -15.04 0.08
CA ALA A 21 -1.44 -15.19 -0.58
C ALA A 21 -2.60 -14.67 0.29
N ASP A 22 -2.62 -15.08 1.57
CA ASP A 22 -3.67 -14.69 2.52
C ASP A 22 -3.63 -13.18 2.87
N MET A 23 -2.43 -12.57 2.96
CA MET A 23 -2.25 -11.12 3.08
C MET A 23 -2.90 -10.34 1.94
N ALA A 24 -3.04 -10.99 0.79
CA ALA A 24 -3.17 -10.32 -0.47
C ALA A 24 -4.59 -10.52 -1.05
N GLY A 25 -5.32 -11.57 -0.70
CA GLY A 25 -6.71 -11.76 -1.16
C GLY A 25 -7.69 -10.63 -0.78
N GLU A 26 -7.43 -9.92 0.32
CA GLU A 26 -8.40 -8.99 0.93
C GLU A 26 -8.16 -7.50 0.62
N ILE A 27 -6.93 -7.08 0.29
CA ILE A 27 -6.63 -5.68 -0.09
C ILE A 27 -7.29 -5.31 -1.46
N CYS A 28 -7.76 -6.28 -2.25
CA CYS A 28 -8.30 -6.09 -3.60
C CYS A 28 -9.74 -5.56 -3.68
N ARG A 29 -10.45 -5.34 -2.56
CA ARG A 29 -11.88 -4.96 -2.60
C ARG A 29 -12.19 -3.46 -2.52
N MET A 30 -11.23 -2.56 -2.27
CA MET A 30 -11.54 -1.18 -1.85
C MET A 30 -11.02 -0.04 -2.72
N ILE A 31 -10.09 -0.28 -3.63
CA ILE A 31 -9.57 0.75 -4.52
C ILE A 31 -9.25 0.07 -5.83
N ASP A 32 -9.78 0.55 -6.94
CA ASP A 32 -9.56 0.02 -8.29
C ASP A 32 -8.09 0.21 -8.78
N CYS A 33 -7.12 0.24 -7.86
CA CYS A 33 -5.67 0.14 -8.02
C CYS A 33 -5.03 -0.14 -6.65
N ARG A 34 -4.07 -1.06 -6.56
CA ARG A 34 -3.33 -1.39 -5.34
C ARG A 34 -1.83 -1.41 -5.62
N VAL A 35 -1.02 -0.99 -4.66
CA VAL A 35 0.45 -0.94 -4.76
C VAL A 35 1.09 -1.94 -3.82
N GLU A 36 1.91 -2.84 -4.36
CA GLU A 36 2.82 -3.71 -3.58
C GLU A 36 4.21 -3.59 -4.24
N LEU A 37 5.23 -3.24 -3.45
CA LEU A 37 6.57 -2.96 -3.94
C LEU A 37 7.43 -4.22 -3.89
N GLN A 38 7.89 -4.68 -5.06
CA GLN A 38 8.89 -5.74 -5.17
C GLN A 38 10.29 -5.11 -5.25
N PHE A 39 11.20 -5.45 -4.33
CA PHE A 39 12.59 -5.00 -4.41
C PHE A 39 13.51 -6.08 -4.97
N CYS A 40 14.32 -5.67 -5.95
CA CYS A 40 15.56 -6.34 -6.28
C CYS A 40 16.60 -6.01 -5.20
N SER A 41 17.23 -7.04 -4.63
CA SER A 41 18.37 -6.93 -3.70
C SER A 41 19.39 -5.90 -4.22
N LEU A 42 19.52 -4.77 -3.50
CA LEU A 42 20.65 -3.87 -3.67
C LEU A 42 21.92 -4.65 -3.31
N LYS A 43 22.78 -4.92 -4.30
CA LYS A 43 24.16 -5.31 -4.01
C LYS A 43 24.81 -4.09 -3.34
N LEU A 44 24.95 -4.16 -2.02
CA LEU A 44 25.68 -3.20 -1.21
C LEU A 44 27.08 -3.04 -1.81
N VAL A 45 27.39 -1.83 -2.25
CA VAL A 45 28.75 -1.47 -2.69
C VAL A 45 29.62 -1.38 -1.43
N ASP A 46 30.80 -1.98 -1.52
CA ASP A 46 31.78 -2.13 -0.44
C ASP A 46 32.05 -0.79 0.30
N PRO A 47 31.86 -0.72 1.63
CA PRO A 47 32.01 0.52 2.41
C PRO A 47 33.46 1.05 2.51
N ALA A 48 34.46 0.34 1.97
CA ALA A 48 35.87 0.70 2.08
C ALA A 48 36.32 1.96 1.27
N GLN A 49 35.42 2.71 0.63
CA GLN A 49 35.78 3.89 -0.19
C GLN A 49 35.13 5.24 0.19
N GLN A 50 34.50 5.39 1.37
CA GLN A 50 33.86 6.66 1.73
C GLN A 50 34.44 7.30 3.01
N THR A 51 35.59 7.94 2.86
CA THR A 51 36.07 8.98 3.78
C THR A 51 35.75 10.35 3.19
N GLU A 52 34.56 10.88 3.46
CA GLU A 52 34.29 12.31 3.71
C GLU A 52 32.83 12.53 4.14
N ARG A 53 32.66 13.30 5.22
CA ARG A 53 31.43 13.46 6.00
C ARG A 53 30.40 14.35 5.28
N ASN A 54 29.56 13.74 4.45
CA ASN A 54 28.16 14.15 4.31
C ASN A 54 27.34 12.96 3.78
N PRO A 55 26.68 12.15 4.64
CA PRO A 55 26.07 10.88 4.21
C PRO A 55 24.80 11.07 3.37
N ARG A 56 24.30 12.30 3.22
CA ARG A 56 23.11 12.62 2.41
C ARG A 56 23.52 12.92 0.98
N LYS A 57 23.97 11.89 0.26
CA LYS A 57 24.24 11.99 -1.18
C LYS A 57 22.91 12.26 -1.89
N LEU A 58 22.80 13.36 -2.64
CA LEU A 58 21.70 13.58 -3.56
C LEU A 58 21.65 12.39 -4.51
N VAL A 59 20.60 11.57 -4.44
CA VAL A 59 20.62 10.31 -5.16
C VAL A 59 20.16 10.51 -6.59
N ASN A 60 21.00 10.03 -7.50
CA ASN A 60 20.64 9.61 -8.85
C ASN A 60 19.27 8.93 -8.87
N THR A 61 18.40 9.33 -9.81
CA THR A 61 17.11 8.67 -10.08
C THR A 61 17.26 7.15 -9.97
N TYR A 62 16.59 6.56 -8.98
CA TYR A 62 16.62 5.13 -8.75
C TYR A 62 15.78 4.39 -9.81
N GLN A 63 15.97 3.07 -9.86
CA GLN A 63 15.37 2.13 -10.80
C GLN A 63 13.84 2.26 -10.90
N SER A 64 13.28 1.81 -12.03
CA SER A 64 11.84 1.75 -12.22
C SER A 64 11.17 0.94 -11.11
N VAL A 65 10.18 1.53 -10.46
CA VAL A 65 9.29 0.81 -9.56
C VAL A 65 8.26 0.09 -10.40
N ARG A 66 8.14 -1.20 -10.16
CA ARG A 66 7.00 -1.99 -10.62
C ARG A 66 6.14 -2.31 -9.42
N CYS A 67 4.85 -2.09 -9.61
CA CYS A 67 3.84 -2.72 -8.80
C CYS A 67 3.88 -4.22 -9.04
N ALA A 68 4.14 -5.00 -8.00
CA ALA A 68 3.68 -6.37 -8.01
C ALA A 68 2.18 -6.38 -7.70
N PHE A 69 1.35 -5.69 -8.48
CA PHE A 69 -0.11 -5.78 -8.34
C PHE A 69 -0.77 -6.49 -9.52
N PRO A 70 -1.57 -7.52 -9.24
CA PRO A 70 -1.57 -8.27 -7.97
C PRO A 70 -0.19 -8.85 -7.65
N SER A 71 0.10 -9.20 -6.38
CA SER A 71 1.32 -9.96 -6.06
C SER A 71 1.34 -11.15 -7.00
N GLN A 72 2.48 -11.60 -7.51
CA GLN A 72 2.47 -12.62 -8.56
C GLN A 72 1.62 -13.86 -8.17
N ILE A 73 1.62 -14.18 -6.87
CA ILE A 73 0.77 -15.20 -6.26
C ILE A 73 -0.73 -14.88 -6.37
N LEU A 74 -1.16 -13.66 -6.04
CA LEU A 74 -2.54 -13.25 -6.27
C LEU A 74 -2.92 -13.08 -7.73
N GLN A 75 -1.97 -12.68 -8.58
CA GLN A 75 -2.19 -12.61 -10.02
C GLN A 75 -2.52 -14.01 -10.47
N ASP A 76 -1.73 -14.99 -10.05
CA ASP A 76 -1.92 -16.39 -10.37
C ASP A 76 -3.24 -16.92 -9.79
N GLU A 77 -3.59 -16.61 -8.54
CA GLU A 77 -4.89 -17.02 -7.94
C GLU A 77 -6.07 -16.36 -8.65
N PHE A 78 -6.04 -15.05 -8.87
CA PHE A 78 -7.12 -14.33 -9.54
C PHE A 78 -7.25 -14.71 -11.02
N LEU A 79 -6.12 -14.92 -11.71
CA LEU A 79 -6.11 -15.43 -13.08
C LEU A 79 -6.57 -16.89 -13.13
N SER A 80 -6.27 -17.68 -12.10
CA SER A 80 -6.77 -19.06 -11.93
C SER A 80 -8.28 -19.08 -11.72
N ASP A 81 -8.83 -18.18 -10.90
CA ASP A 81 -10.27 -18.00 -10.70
C ASP A 81 -10.96 -17.58 -12.00
N ILE A 82 -10.42 -16.59 -12.70
CA ILE A 82 -10.93 -16.16 -14.01
C ILE A 82 -10.83 -17.30 -15.04
N ALA A 83 -9.75 -18.07 -15.04
CA ALA A 83 -9.58 -19.22 -15.93
C ALA A 83 -10.62 -20.32 -15.63
N SER A 84 -10.88 -20.60 -14.35
CA SER A 84 -11.91 -21.53 -13.90
C SER A 84 -13.31 -21.07 -14.32
N ASP A 85 -13.59 -19.77 -14.21
CA ASP A 85 -14.85 -19.17 -14.65
C ASP A 85 -15.03 -19.21 -16.17
N ILE A 86 -13.96 -18.99 -16.94
CA ILE A 86 -13.94 -19.17 -18.39
C ILE A 86 -14.25 -20.63 -18.75
N HIS A 87 -13.60 -21.60 -18.08
CA HIS A 87 -13.83 -23.02 -18.32
C HIS A 87 -15.28 -23.43 -18.03
N ARG A 88 -15.82 -23.01 -16.87
CA ARG A 88 -17.22 -23.25 -16.48
C ARG A 88 -18.20 -22.65 -17.49
N THR A 89 -17.94 -21.42 -17.93
CA THR A 89 -18.77 -20.73 -18.92
C THR A 89 -18.75 -21.44 -20.28
N ASN A 90 -17.57 -21.85 -20.75
CA ASN A 90 -17.43 -22.63 -21.99
C ASN A 90 -18.20 -23.96 -21.91
N SER A 91 -18.09 -24.68 -20.80
CA SER A 91 -18.80 -25.95 -20.61
C SER A 91 -20.32 -25.77 -20.69
N LYS A 92 -20.85 -24.68 -20.09
CA LYS A 92 -22.28 -24.35 -20.16
C LYS A 92 -22.72 -23.97 -21.58
N ILE A 93 -21.89 -23.21 -22.31
CA ILE A 93 -22.14 -22.88 -23.72
C ILE A 93 -22.23 -24.16 -24.57
N GLN A 94 -21.27 -25.07 -24.42
CA GLN A 94 -21.26 -26.34 -25.16
C GLN A 94 -22.52 -27.18 -24.89
N HIS A 95 -22.93 -27.27 -23.62
CA HIS A 95 -24.16 -27.97 -23.24
C HIS A 95 -25.39 -27.35 -23.91
N LEU A 96 -25.54 -26.02 -23.83
CA LEU A 96 -26.65 -25.30 -24.45
C LEU A 96 -26.63 -25.42 -25.97
N GLU A 97 -25.46 -25.47 -26.61
CA GLU A 97 -25.32 -25.68 -28.06
C GLU A 97 -25.79 -27.09 -28.48
N ILE A 98 -25.49 -28.12 -27.68
CA ILE A 98 -25.98 -29.49 -27.90
C ILE A 98 -27.51 -29.56 -27.72
N GLU A 99 -28.04 -28.89 -26.69
CA GLU A 99 -29.48 -28.88 -26.36
C GLU A 99 -30.31 -27.95 -27.26
N SER A 100 -29.68 -27.06 -28.04
CA SER A 100 -30.34 -26.01 -28.81
C SER A 100 -31.04 -26.56 -30.08
N LYS A 101 -32.09 -27.37 -29.88
CA LYS A 101 -33.21 -27.53 -30.83
C LYS A 101 -34.43 -26.67 -30.46
N GLN A 102 -34.41 -26.00 -29.29
CA GLN A 102 -35.52 -25.19 -28.77
C GLN A 102 -35.18 -23.69 -28.76
N THR A 103 -36.16 -22.86 -29.13
CA THR A 103 -36.01 -21.39 -29.30
C THR A 103 -35.66 -20.66 -28.01
N GLU A 104 -36.05 -21.21 -26.87
CA GLU A 104 -35.87 -20.61 -25.54
C GLU A 104 -34.38 -20.57 -25.11
N ASN A 105 -33.60 -21.57 -25.54
CA ASN A 105 -32.17 -21.69 -25.24
C ASN A 105 -31.30 -20.63 -25.96
N ARG A 106 -31.82 -19.96 -27.00
CA ARG A 106 -31.05 -18.96 -27.76
C ARG A 106 -30.73 -17.71 -26.95
N LYS A 107 -31.67 -17.25 -26.11
CA LYS A 107 -31.45 -16.07 -25.24
C LYS A 107 -30.42 -16.40 -24.15
N GLU A 108 -30.54 -17.57 -23.54
CA GLU A 108 -29.58 -18.03 -22.53
C GLU A 108 -28.17 -18.21 -23.13
N LEU A 109 -28.08 -18.83 -24.31
CA LEU A 109 -26.81 -18.97 -25.04
C LEU A 109 -26.16 -17.62 -25.33
N GLY A 110 -26.94 -16.62 -25.76
CA GLY A 110 -26.47 -15.25 -25.97
C GLY A 110 -25.90 -14.62 -24.70
N HIS A 111 -26.58 -14.78 -23.56
CA HIS A 111 -26.11 -14.31 -22.26
C HIS A 111 -24.76 -14.93 -21.87
N TRP A 112 -24.61 -16.25 -21.99
CA TRP A 112 -23.37 -16.94 -21.64
C TRP A 112 -22.21 -16.58 -22.58
N LYS A 113 -22.46 -16.43 -23.89
CA LYS A 113 -21.45 -15.95 -24.85
C LYS A 113 -20.96 -14.55 -24.51
N HIS A 114 -21.85 -13.65 -24.12
CA HIS A 114 -21.48 -12.30 -23.67
C HIS A 114 -20.65 -12.32 -22.38
N ARG A 115 -21.05 -13.15 -21.40
CA ARG A 115 -20.27 -13.33 -20.16
C ARG A 115 -18.87 -13.86 -20.45
N LEU A 116 -18.73 -14.84 -21.35
CA LEU A 116 -17.44 -15.38 -21.76
C LEU A 116 -16.53 -14.31 -22.37
N LEU A 117 -17.08 -13.46 -23.25
CA LEU A 117 -16.35 -12.36 -23.86
C LEU A 117 -15.80 -11.41 -22.79
N ARG A 118 -16.65 -10.98 -21.84
CA ARG A 118 -16.23 -10.13 -20.71
C ARG A 118 -15.15 -10.76 -19.85
N LEU A 119 -15.22 -12.06 -19.57
CA LEU A 119 -14.20 -12.76 -18.79
C LEU A 119 -12.85 -12.82 -19.54
N LYS A 120 -12.88 -13.06 -20.86
CA LYS A 120 -11.68 -13.04 -21.70
C LYS A 120 -11.06 -11.65 -21.78
N GLU A 121 -11.88 -10.62 -22.01
CA GLU A 121 -11.44 -9.22 -21.99
C GLU A 121 -10.81 -8.85 -20.65
N LYS A 122 -11.46 -9.23 -19.53
CA LYS A 122 -10.92 -9.02 -18.18
C LYS A 122 -9.57 -9.72 -18.01
N ARG A 123 -9.45 -11.00 -18.39
CA ARG A 123 -8.18 -11.75 -18.32
C ARG A 123 -7.07 -11.06 -19.13
N SER A 124 -7.37 -10.66 -20.36
CA SER A 124 -6.42 -9.96 -21.22
C SER A 124 -6.04 -8.59 -20.67
N SER A 125 -6.99 -7.85 -20.10
CA SER A 125 -6.71 -6.55 -19.48
C SER A 125 -5.71 -6.69 -18.34
N ILE A 126 -5.88 -7.69 -17.46
CA ILE A 126 -4.98 -7.95 -16.33
C ILE A 126 -3.60 -8.39 -16.82
N HIS A 127 -3.55 -9.30 -17.80
CA HIS A 127 -2.28 -9.76 -18.36
C HIS A 127 -1.49 -8.63 -19.05
N ASN A 128 -2.19 -7.62 -19.56
CA ASN A 128 -1.60 -6.48 -20.25
C ASN A 128 -1.46 -5.24 -19.36
N MET A 129 -1.84 -5.30 -18.08
CA MET A 129 -1.63 -4.18 -17.17
C MET A 129 -0.14 -3.94 -17.00
N ASP A 130 0.31 -2.74 -17.38
CA ASP A 130 1.66 -2.32 -17.09
C ASP A 130 1.79 -2.15 -15.58
N SER A 131 2.54 -3.06 -14.98
CA SER A 131 2.95 -2.99 -13.58
C SER A 131 3.78 -1.74 -13.26
N HIS A 132 4.27 -0.99 -14.25
CA HIS A 132 5.08 0.19 -14.01
C HIS A 132 4.26 1.33 -13.41
N ILE A 133 4.50 1.63 -12.14
CA ILE A 133 3.89 2.76 -11.44
C ILE A 133 4.67 4.05 -11.77
N GLY A 134 5.99 3.92 -11.86
CA GLY A 134 6.89 5.04 -12.05
C GLY A 134 8.26 4.79 -11.46
N PHE A 135 8.90 5.83 -10.93
CA PHE A 135 10.30 5.79 -10.51
C PHE A 135 10.45 6.27 -9.07
N VAL A 136 11.29 5.59 -8.27
CA VAL A 136 11.66 6.13 -6.95
C VAL A 136 12.49 7.39 -7.19
N ALA A 137 11.97 8.52 -6.73
CA ALA A 137 12.65 9.80 -6.81
C ALA A 137 13.66 9.97 -5.67
N VAL A 138 13.24 9.65 -4.45
CA VAL A 138 14.06 9.79 -3.25
C VAL A 138 13.54 8.86 -2.15
N THR A 139 14.41 8.44 -1.24
CA THR A 139 14.08 7.66 -0.06
C THR A 139 14.74 8.28 1.16
N SER A 140 14.12 8.09 2.31
CA SER A 140 14.68 8.46 3.62
C SER A 140 16.09 7.88 3.88
N GLY A 141 16.31 6.61 3.54
CA GLY A 141 17.53 5.87 3.92
C GLY A 141 17.54 5.40 5.37
N LEU A 142 16.36 5.30 6.00
CA LEU A 142 16.18 4.85 7.39
C LEU A 142 16.85 5.71 8.50
N PRO A 143 16.94 7.05 8.39
CA PRO A 143 17.49 7.88 9.43
C PRO A 143 16.53 7.97 10.61
N VAL A 144 17.05 8.43 11.74
CA VAL A 144 16.24 8.92 12.86
C VAL A 144 16.21 10.44 12.79
N HIS A 145 15.03 11.04 12.68
CA HIS A 145 14.81 12.48 12.65
C HIS A 145 13.86 12.87 13.78
N ASN A 146 14.24 13.88 14.58
CA ASN A 146 13.50 14.30 15.79
C ASN A 146 13.11 13.14 16.72
N GLY A 147 13.95 12.10 16.77
CA GLY A 147 13.70 10.90 17.56
C GLY A 147 12.79 9.87 16.91
N HIS A 148 12.27 10.09 15.71
CA HIS A 148 11.43 9.13 14.96
C HIS A 148 12.22 8.44 13.85
N HIS A 149 11.99 7.15 13.63
CA HIS A 149 12.45 6.47 12.43
C HIS A 149 11.70 7.00 11.21
N LEU A 150 12.46 7.34 10.19
CA LEU A 150 11.93 7.68 8.88
C LEU A 150 12.17 6.53 7.94
N ASP A 151 11.09 5.86 7.57
CA ASP A 151 11.12 4.84 6.53
C ASP A 151 10.09 5.23 5.50
N TRP A 152 10.54 5.93 4.47
CA TRP A 152 9.67 6.37 3.39
C TRP A 152 10.43 6.43 2.06
N ALA A 153 9.68 6.28 0.98
CA ALA A 153 10.10 6.46 -0.40
C ALA A 153 9.08 7.33 -1.15
N SER A 154 9.59 8.27 -1.94
CA SER A 154 8.81 9.13 -2.83
C SER A 154 8.86 8.57 -4.24
N ILE A 155 7.70 8.36 -4.85
CA ILE A 155 7.57 7.82 -6.20
C ILE A 155 7.01 8.87 -7.13
N THR A 156 7.71 9.08 -8.25
CA THR A 156 7.21 9.87 -9.38
C THR A 156 6.43 8.96 -10.30
N LEU A 157 5.14 9.22 -10.46
CA LEU A 157 4.27 8.43 -11.33
C LEU A 157 4.59 8.70 -12.81
N SER A 158 4.70 7.64 -13.61
CA SER A 158 4.88 7.72 -15.07
C SER A 158 3.54 7.74 -15.81
N GLY A 159 3.50 8.32 -17.01
CA GLY A 159 2.32 8.23 -17.88
C GLY A 159 1.13 9.12 -17.48
N LEU A 160 1.31 10.01 -16.49
CA LEU A 160 0.28 10.96 -16.07
C LEU A 160 0.62 12.37 -16.58
N GLU A 161 -0.08 12.82 -17.63
CA GLU A 161 0.03 14.21 -18.10
C GLU A 161 -0.61 15.21 -17.12
N LYS A 162 -1.56 14.74 -16.29
CA LYS A 162 -2.26 15.51 -15.28
C LYS A 162 -2.37 14.71 -13.98
N PRO A 163 -2.33 15.36 -12.81
CA PRO A 163 -2.64 14.70 -11.53
C PRO A 163 -3.99 13.99 -11.64
N LEU A 164 -4.06 12.73 -11.21
CA LEU A 164 -5.35 12.03 -11.19
C LEU A 164 -6.26 12.73 -10.18
N ARG A 165 -7.53 12.91 -10.53
CA ARG A 165 -8.56 13.43 -9.60
C ARG A 165 -8.75 12.54 -8.36
N SER A 166 -8.17 11.34 -8.38
CA SER A 166 -8.25 10.32 -7.34
C SER A 166 -6.99 10.20 -6.48
N VAL A 167 -5.99 11.07 -6.64
CA VAL A 167 -4.83 11.09 -5.73
C VAL A 167 -5.19 11.82 -4.43
N ASN A 168 -4.48 11.51 -3.35
CA ASN A 168 -4.68 12.12 -2.02
C ASN A 168 -6.09 11.92 -1.47
N MET A 169 -6.69 10.77 -1.78
CA MET A 169 -7.99 10.39 -1.27
C MET A 169 -7.83 9.36 -0.14
N ILE A 170 -8.67 9.48 0.88
CA ILE A 170 -8.85 8.49 1.94
C ILE A 170 -10.32 8.11 2.01
N PRO A 171 -10.69 6.93 2.51
CA PRO A 171 -12.11 6.62 2.74
C PRO A 171 -12.75 7.67 3.65
N ASN A 172 -14.05 7.90 3.49
CA ASN A 172 -14.79 8.69 4.45
C ASN A 172 -15.04 7.88 5.73
N ILE A 173 -14.08 7.97 6.64
CA ILE A 173 -14.13 7.19 7.87
C ILE A 173 -15.24 7.72 8.78
N GLN A 174 -15.53 9.03 8.78
CA GLN A 174 -16.67 9.62 9.51
C GLN A 174 -18.00 8.95 9.16
N GLU A 175 -18.26 8.76 7.88
CA GLU A 175 -19.50 8.11 7.39
C GLU A 175 -19.41 6.58 7.35
N ARG A 176 -18.25 6.00 7.66
CA ARG A 176 -17.96 4.57 7.45
C ARG A 176 -18.28 4.13 6.03
N SER A 177 -18.09 5.02 5.06
CA SER A 177 -18.34 4.75 3.66
C SER A 177 -17.02 4.54 2.93
N GLN A 178 -17.06 3.70 1.89
CA GLN A 178 -15.92 3.54 0.97
C GLN A 178 -15.80 4.72 0.00
N THR A 179 -16.67 5.72 0.13
CA THR A 179 -16.61 6.94 -0.67
C THR A 179 -15.30 7.65 -0.36
N PRO A 180 -14.40 7.80 -1.35
CA PRO A 180 -13.15 8.50 -1.13
C PRO A 180 -13.45 9.98 -0.89
N VAL A 181 -12.83 10.55 0.14
CA VAL A 181 -12.81 11.98 0.42
C VAL A 181 -11.39 12.52 0.29
N PRO A 182 -11.24 13.78 -0.13
CA PRO A 182 -9.93 14.42 -0.14
C PRO A 182 -9.32 14.41 1.26
N LEU A 183 -8.01 14.24 1.33
CA LEU A 183 -7.21 14.54 2.52
C LEU A 183 -7.33 16.04 2.82
N SER A 184 -8.39 16.41 3.53
CA SER A 184 -8.86 17.80 3.55
C SER A 184 -8.12 18.69 4.53
N ASN A 185 -7.20 18.16 5.36
CA ASN A 185 -6.47 18.93 6.37
C ASN A 185 -5.12 18.30 6.74
N TRP A 186 -4.13 19.18 6.92
CA TRP A 186 -2.71 18.92 7.10
C TRP A 186 -2.15 19.64 8.33
N PRO A 187 -1.01 19.20 8.85
CA PRO A 187 -0.83 17.89 9.46
C PRO A 187 -1.50 17.88 10.84
N GLY A 188 -2.33 16.88 11.11
CA GLY A 188 -2.82 16.68 12.48
C GLY A 188 -1.65 16.25 13.37
N LYS A 189 -1.62 16.71 14.62
CA LYS A 189 -0.64 16.24 15.59
C LYS A 189 -1.09 14.87 16.09
N LEU A 190 -0.21 13.87 15.97
CA LEU A 190 -0.43 12.57 16.60
C LEU A 190 -0.21 12.70 18.11
N GLU A 191 -1.26 12.44 18.88
CA GLU A 191 -1.24 12.57 20.34
C GLU A 191 -1.67 11.27 21.02
N GLY A 192 -1.10 11.02 22.19
CA GLY A 192 -1.47 9.88 23.02
C GLY A 192 -2.95 9.95 23.43
N GLY A 193 -3.65 8.82 23.32
CA GLY A 193 -5.09 8.73 23.57
C GLY A 193 -5.97 9.12 22.37
N ALA A 194 -5.39 9.61 21.26
CA ALA A 194 -6.15 9.91 20.06
C ALA A 194 -6.78 8.65 19.47
N LYS A 195 -8.01 8.76 18.97
CA LYS A 195 -8.65 7.71 18.18
C LYS A 195 -8.19 7.86 16.75
N VAL A 196 -7.51 6.85 16.23
CA VAL A 196 -6.96 6.85 14.90
C VAL A 196 -7.53 5.72 14.07
N CYS A 197 -7.43 5.87 12.77
CA CYS A 197 -7.90 4.90 11.81
C CYS A 197 -6.97 4.87 10.62
N LYS A 198 -6.91 3.72 9.95
CA LYS A 198 -6.15 3.56 8.71
C LYS A 198 -6.94 2.75 7.71
N MET A 199 -6.51 2.83 6.46
CA MET A 199 -6.90 1.89 5.42
C MET A 199 -5.64 1.24 4.86
N GLY A 200 -5.59 -0.10 4.85
CA GLY A 200 -4.52 -0.83 4.20
C GLY A 200 -4.90 -2.29 3.90
N SER A 201 -3.94 -3.20 4.02
CA SER A 201 -4.13 -4.63 3.76
C SER A 201 -5.23 -5.26 4.60
N SER A 202 -5.30 -4.88 5.87
CA SER A 202 -6.29 -5.37 6.82
C SER A 202 -7.67 -4.67 6.68
N GLY A 203 -7.91 -3.96 5.59
CA GLY A 203 -9.07 -3.09 5.42
C GLY A 203 -9.02 -1.84 6.31
N VAL A 204 -10.19 -1.38 6.76
CA VAL A 204 -10.31 -0.24 7.68
C VAL A 204 -10.24 -0.73 9.11
N THR A 205 -9.25 -0.24 9.86
CA THR A 205 -9.08 -0.52 11.28
C THR A 205 -9.10 0.78 12.08
N GLU A 206 -9.67 0.74 13.29
CA GLU A 206 -9.82 1.89 14.17
C GLU A 206 -9.33 1.51 15.57
N GLU A 207 -8.40 2.29 16.13
CA GLU A 207 -7.83 2.04 17.45
C GLU A 207 -7.41 3.32 18.18
N VAL A 208 -6.86 3.16 19.39
CA VAL A 208 -6.38 4.26 20.23
C VAL A 208 -4.85 4.27 20.28
N VAL A 209 -4.29 5.45 20.07
CA VAL A 209 -2.85 5.70 20.26
C VAL A 209 -2.51 5.58 21.73
N ASN A 210 -1.45 4.86 22.07
CA ASN A 210 -0.97 4.75 23.43
C ASN A 210 -0.67 6.14 24.01
N THR A 211 -1.01 6.35 25.28
CA THR A 211 -0.78 7.65 25.94
C THR A 211 0.71 7.93 26.17
N VAL A 212 1.55 6.91 26.12
CA VAL A 212 3.00 7.00 26.31
C VAL A 212 3.73 6.61 25.03
N PRO A 213 4.68 7.42 24.55
CA PRO A 213 5.52 7.04 23.42
C PRO A 213 6.31 5.76 23.71
N SER A 214 6.52 4.94 22.68
CA SER A 214 7.26 3.68 22.78
C SER A 214 8.67 3.84 22.24
N TYR A 215 9.65 3.30 22.96
CA TYR A 215 11.02 3.22 22.48
C TYR A 215 11.19 1.94 21.68
N MET A 216 11.58 2.06 20.42
CA MET A 216 11.79 0.91 19.55
C MET A 216 13.12 0.97 18.82
N ARG A 217 13.60 -0.21 18.45
CA ARG A 217 14.78 -0.43 17.61
C ARG A 217 14.42 -1.47 16.56
N PHE A 218 14.89 -1.28 15.34
CA PHE A 218 14.79 -2.32 14.32
C PHE A 218 15.79 -3.44 14.56
N GLY A 219 15.30 -4.68 14.55
CA GLY A 219 16.08 -5.87 14.89
C GLY A 219 17.15 -6.24 13.87
N GLU A 220 17.04 -5.79 12.62
CA GLU A 220 17.84 -6.30 11.50
C GLU A 220 19.22 -5.65 11.34
N THR A 221 19.56 -4.66 12.16
CA THR A 221 20.89 -4.04 12.12
C THR A 221 21.56 -4.20 13.46
N GLU A 222 22.56 -5.08 13.52
CA GLU A 222 23.48 -5.19 14.66
C GLU A 222 24.07 -3.80 14.94
N HIS A 223 23.57 -3.17 16.01
CA HIS A 223 24.19 -2.06 16.75
C HIS A 223 24.26 -0.66 16.11
N THR A 224 23.76 -0.42 14.89
CA THR A 224 23.94 0.89 14.23
C THR A 224 22.71 1.79 14.18
N ILE A 225 21.48 1.26 14.16
CA ILE A 225 20.28 2.11 14.12
C ILE A 225 19.97 2.65 15.54
N PRO A 226 19.83 3.98 15.72
CA PRO A 226 19.49 4.58 17.00
C PRO A 226 18.13 4.09 17.52
N ILE A 227 17.94 4.10 18.83
CA ILE A 227 16.61 3.92 19.42
C ILE A 227 15.76 5.13 19.00
N ALA A 228 14.57 4.87 18.45
CA ALA A 228 13.59 5.91 18.15
C ALA A 228 12.41 5.83 19.13
N ILE A 229 11.73 6.95 19.24
CA ILE A 229 10.48 7.16 19.94
C ILE A 229 9.39 7.09 18.88
N GLU A 230 8.47 6.14 18.99
CA GLU A 230 7.33 6.02 18.09
C GLU A 230 6.02 5.97 18.84
N TRP A 231 4.93 6.35 18.15
CA TRP A 231 3.60 6.18 18.69
C TRP A 231 3.13 4.74 18.47
N ALA A 232 2.89 4.05 19.57
CA ALA A 232 2.26 2.74 19.53
C ALA A 232 0.73 2.90 19.43
N VAL A 233 0.10 2.12 18.57
CA VAL A 233 -1.35 1.95 18.53
C VAL A 233 -1.66 0.59 19.13
N ILE A 234 -2.39 0.60 20.24
CA ILE A 234 -2.66 -0.61 21.03
C ILE A 234 -3.99 -1.19 20.56
N PRO A 235 -4.05 -2.49 20.23
CA PRO A 235 -5.31 -3.13 19.88
C PRO A 235 -6.25 -3.16 21.10
N THR A 236 -7.52 -2.84 20.87
CA THR A 236 -8.58 -3.05 21.86
C THR A 236 -9.06 -4.50 21.84
N MET A 237 -9.79 -4.92 22.87
CA MET A 237 -10.44 -6.25 22.90
C MET A 237 -11.32 -6.55 21.67
N LYS A 238 -11.79 -5.49 20.97
CA LYS A 238 -12.70 -5.60 19.83
C LYS A 238 -11.98 -5.96 18.53
N TYR A 239 -10.75 -5.50 18.33
CA TYR A 239 -9.97 -5.77 17.13
C TYR A 239 -8.68 -6.48 17.51
N LYS A 240 -8.38 -7.61 16.87
CA LYS A 240 -7.17 -8.37 17.20
C LYS A 240 -5.90 -7.56 16.99
N ASN A 241 -5.85 -6.74 15.93
CA ASN A 241 -4.69 -5.93 15.56
C ASN A 241 -5.11 -4.62 14.89
N PHE A 242 -4.34 -3.55 15.08
CA PHE A 242 -4.52 -2.32 14.31
C PHE A 242 -3.97 -2.49 12.88
N SER A 243 -2.80 -3.11 12.71
CA SER A 243 -2.20 -3.40 11.40
C SER A 243 -1.80 -4.87 11.24
N GLU A 244 -1.72 -5.31 9.99
CA GLU A 244 -1.23 -6.61 9.55
C GLU A 244 -0.04 -6.43 8.60
N PRO A 245 0.74 -7.49 8.34
CA PRO A 245 1.70 -7.48 7.24
C PRO A 245 1.06 -6.95 5.93
N GLY A 246 1.79 -6.07 5.24
CA GLY A 246 1.29 -5.35 4.06
C GLY A 246 0.62 -4.00 4.34
N ASP A 247 0.40 -3.63 5.61
CA ASP A 247 -0.10 -2.29 5.98
C ASP A 247 1.01 -1.23 6.11
N SER A 248 2.29 -1.61 6.02
CA SER A 248 3.41 -0.67 6.09
C SER A 248 3.21 0.43 5.05
N GLY A 249 3.14 1.67 5.51
CA GLY A 249 2.98 2.86 4.67
C GLY A 249 1.55 3.29 4.47
N ALA A 250 0.59 2.57 5.06
CA ALA A 250 -0.78 3.04 5.15
C ALA A 250 -0.84 4.36 5.92
N TRP A 251 -1.66 5.27 5.39
CA TRP A 251 -1.98 6.52 6.05
C TRP A 251 -2.79 6.29 7.32
N VAL A 252 -2.38 6.96 8.40
CA VAL A 252 -3.08 6.97 9.67
C VAL A 252 -3.72 8.34 9.84
N VAL A 253 -5.03 8.37 10.02
CA VAL A 253 -5.81 9.59 10.15
C VAL A 253 -6.54 9.64 11.49
N ASP A 254 -6.68 10.85 12.04
CA ASP A 254 -7.49 11.08 13.23
C ASP A 254 -8.98 10.83 12.91
N ARG A 255 -9.65 10.12 13.81
CA ARG A 255 -11.03 9.67 13.62
C ARG A 255 -12.04 10.81 13.61
N LEU A 256 -11.76 11.89 14.34
CA LEU A 256 -12.68 13.00 14.56
C LEU A 256 -12.60 14.03 13.44
N GLY A 257 -11.40 14.46 13.09
CA GLY A 257 -11.12 15.49 12.09
C GLY A 257 -10.82 14.97 10.69
N ASN A 258 -10.62 13.66 10.53
CA ASN A 258 -10.14 13.05 9.28
C ASN A 258 -8.80 13.66 8.83
N HIS A 259 -7.96 14.05 9.80
CA HIS A 259 -6.66 14.68 9.57
C HIS A 259 -5.60 13.61 9.42
N LEU A 260 -4.68 13.77 8.47
CA LEU A 260 -3.52 12.90 8.39
C LEU A 260 -2.60 13.18 9.58
N VAL A 261 -2.34 12.14 10.39
CA VAL A 261 -1.55 12.25 11.62
C VAL A 261 -0.29 11.39 11.59
N GLY A 262 -0.27 10.33 10.77
CA GLY A 262 0.86 9.42 10.75
C GLY A 262 0.87 8.46 9.59
N MET A 263 1.86 7.59 9.61
CA MET A 263 2.07 6.53 8.65
C MET A 263 2.50 5.26 9.39
N VAL A 264 1.92 4.12 9.02
CA VAL A 264 2.27 2.83 9.64
C VAL A 264 3.72 2.50 9.31
N LEU A 265 4.54 2.35 10.34
CA LEU A 265 5.94 1.96 10.22
C LEU A 265 6.10 0.44 10.21
N GLY A 266 5.36 -0.24 11.07
CA GLY A 266 5.44 -1.69 11.23
C GLY A 266 4.64 -2.19 12.42
N ARG A 267 4.80 -3.46 12.76
CA ARG A 267 4.08 -4.10 13.87
C ARG A 267 4.98 -5.05 14.65
N ASN A 268 4.78 -5.09 15.96
CA ASN A 268 5.22 -6.18 16.79
C ASN A 268 4.19 -7.32 16.76
N SER A 269 4.50 -8.39 16.04
CA SER A 269 3.61 -9.55 15.85
C SER A 269 3.22 -10.22 17.17
N CYS A 270 4.16 -10.29 18.12
CA CYS A 270 3.96 -10.94 19.42
C CYS A 270 2.98 -10.18 20.31
N LEU A 271 3.02 -8.84 20.26
CA LEU A 271 2.18 -7.98 21.10
C LEU A 271 0.91 -7.47 20.40
N GLY A 272 0.82 -7.62 19.07
CA GLY A 272 -0.26 -7.04 18.28
C GLY A 272 -0.21 -5.50 18.17
N VAL A 273 0.90 -4.89 18.62
CA VAL A 273 1.08 -3.43 18.65
C VAL A 273 1.63 -2.93 17.34
N SER A 274 0.99 -1.92 16.76
CA SER A 274 1.46 -1.23 15.56
C SER A 274 2.21 0.04 15.92
N TYR A 275 3.26 0.37 15.18
CA TYR A 275 4.02 1.60 15.36
C TYR A 275 3.73 2.56 14.20
N VAL A 276 3.56 3.83 14.56
CA VAL A 276 3.19 4.89 13.64
C VAL A 276 4.21 6.02 13.76
N THR A 277 4.82 6.36 12.63
CA THR A 277 5.65 7.56 12.50
C THR A 277 4.74 8.76 12.28
N PRO A 278 4.87 9.87 13.03
CA PRO A 278 4.10 11.07 12.77
C PRO A 278 4.33 11.59 11.36
N ILE A 279 3.25 11.99 10.68
CA ILE A 279 3.34 12.38 9.26
C ILE A 279 4.20 13.62 9.06
N ARG A 280 4.19 14.52 10.06
CA ARG A 280 4.97 15.75 10.03
C ARG A 280 6.45 15.48 9.82
N GLU A 281 7.00 14.51 10.54
CA GLU A 281 8.43 14.17 10.47
C GLU A 281 8.82 13.61 9.10
N VAL A 282 7.94 12.79 8.52
CA VAL A 282 8.11 12.22 7.18
C VAL A 282 8.14 13.33 6.14
N ILE A 283 7.23 14.29 6.25
CA ILE A 283 7.13 15.35 5.24
C ILE A 283 8.24 16.37 5.38
N GLU A 284 8.56 16.83 6.59
CA GLU A 284 9.69 17.73 6.79
C GLU A 284 10.99 17.12 6.22
N ASP A 285 11.20 15.82 6.37
CA ASP A 285 12.33 15.14 5.74
C ASP A 285 12.24 15.08 4.21
N ILE A 286 11.06 14.81 3.63
CA ILE A 286 10.85 14.90 2.17
C ILE A 286 11.20 16.29 1.65
N GLU A 287 10.68 17.34 2.28
CA GLU A 287 10.89 18.72 1.86
C GLU A 287 12.36 19.10 1.98
N ASN A 288 13.01 18.71 3.07
CA ASN A 288 14.44 18.93 3.29
C ASN A 288 15.31 18.20 2.25
N LEU A 289 15.00 16.93 1.93
CA LEU A 289 15.80 16.15 0.97
C LEU A 289 15.57 16.56 -0.47
N THR A 290 14.35 17.00 -0.82
CA THR A 290 13.99 17.35 -2.20
C THR A 290 14.10 18.84 -2.50
N ASN A 291 14.18 19.69 -1.47
CA ASN A 291 14.04 21.14 -1.56
C ASN A 291 12.74 21.55 -2.30
N LYS A 292 11.66 20.80 -2.06
CA LYS A 292 10.32 21.04 -2.63
C LYS A 292 9.29 21.04 -1.50
N THR A 293 8.23 21.81 -1.67
CA THR A 293 7.08 21.78 -0.76
C THR A 293 6.11 20.66 -1.15
N VAL A 294 5.64 19.91 -0.16
CA VAL A 294 4.60 18.89 -0.37
C VAL A 294 3.23 19.55 -0.34
N ILE A 295 2.44 19.34 -1.40
CA ILE A 295 1.08 19.86 -1.52
C ILE A 295 0.13 18.66 -1.62
N LEU A 296 -0.80 18.54 -0.67
CA LEU A 296 -1.94 17.64 -0.79
C LEU A 296 -3.13 18.46 -1.29
N SER A 297 -3.38 18.41 -2.60
CA SER A 297 -4.56 18.97 -3.27
C SER A 297 -5.43 17.87 -3.84
#